data_AF-A0A009ZHY8-F1
#
_entry.id   AF-A0A009ZHY8-F1
#
_cell.length_a   1.000
_cell.length_b   1.000
_cell.length_c   1.000
_cell.angle_alpha   90.00
_cell.angle_beta   90.00
_cell.angle_gamma   90.00
#
_symmetry.space_group_name_H-M   'P 1'
#
loop_
_entity.id
_entity.type
_entity.pdbx_description
1 polymer ?
#
loop_
_entity_poly.entity_id
_entity_poly.type
_entity_poly.pdbx_seq_one_letter_code
_entity_poly.pdbx_strand_id
1 'polypeptide(L)'
;MKLKTLFLATATCLTLTACSTTPPVPETTVGVIEEVSNIKAFPDTQNNKAKLIKLGDHCNIEFTGIMDAGRARENWVFKGNTLISAGTVIVAKDGTSSAKSFDLYDKQVQANFLSLRDNFKKENVAACE
;
A
#
# COMPACT_ATOMS: atom_id res chain seq x y z
N MET A 1 22.14 70.96 7.03
CA MET A 1 22.87 69.68 7.09
C MET A 1 22.18 68.75 8.06
N LYS A 2 21.95 67.49 7.65
CA LYS A 2 21.72 66.27 8.49
C LYS A 2 20.37 66.22 9.24
N LEU A 3 19.61 65.13 9.41
CA LEU A 3 19.60 63.68 9.08
C LEU A 3 18.18 63.26 9.55
N LYS A 4 17.40 62.38 8.91
CA LYS A 4 17.41 60.94 9.16
C LYS A 4 16.35 60.26 8.29
N THR A 5 16.84 59.33 7.51
CA THR A 5 16.16 58.36 6.67
C THR A 5 15.19 57.51 7.50
N LEU A 6 13.91 57.51 7.13
CA LEU A 6 12.90 56.60 7.68
C LEU A 6 13.02 55.27 6.92
N PHE A 7 13.54 54.23 7.59
CA PHE A 7 13.56 52.87 7.05
C PHE A 7 12.16 52.24 7.18
N LEU A 8 11.52 51.98 6.04
CA LEU A 8 10.29 51.19 5.94
C LEU A 8 10.68 49.70 6.01
N ALA A 9 10.46 49.06 7.16
CA ALA A 9 10.66 47.62 7.31
C ALA A 9 9.49 46.87 6.64
N THR A 10 9.75 46.23 5.51
CA THR A 10 8.80 45.32 4.86
C THR A 10 8.75 44.02 5.65
N ALA A 11 7.63 43.78 6.35
CA ALA A 11 7.33 42.51 6.98
C ALA A 11 6.98 41.48 5.89
N THR A 12 7.96 40.66 5.51
CA THR A 12 7.74 39.49 4.66
C THR A 12 7.08 38.40 5.50
N CYS A 13 5.78 38.19 5.30
CA CYS A 13 5.09 36.97 5.73
C CYS A 13 5.71 35.77 5.00
N LEU A 14 6.62 35.07 5.67
CA LEU A 14 7.04 33.73 5.29
C LEU A 14 5.89 32.78 5.64
N THR A 15 4.94 32.60 4.73
CA THR A 15 3.97 31.50 4.84
C THR A 15 4.73 30.20 4.60
N LEU A 16 5.11 29.52 5.68
CA LEU A 16 5.60 28.15 5.61
C LEU A 16 4.45 27.28 5.11
N THR A 17 4.43 26.99 3.82
CA THR A 17 3.60 25.90 3.29
C THR A 17 4.21 24.61 3.82
N ALA A 18 3.71 24.12 4.96
CA ALA A 18 3.98 22.77 5.39
C ALA A 18 3.36 21.84 4.35
N CYS A 19 4.14 21.43 3.36
CA CYS A 19 3.82 20.29 2.51
C CYS A 19 3.71 19.09 3.44
N SER A 20 2.49 18.73 3.84
CA SER A 20 2.20 17.46 4.49
C SER A 20 2.44 16.36 3.46
N THR A 21 3.70 15.99 3.26
CA THR A 21 4.06 14.77 2.55
C THR A 21 3.70 13.63 3.49
N THR A 22 2.48 13.11 3.37
CA THR A 22 2.11 11.84 4.03
C THR A 22 3.19 10.83 3.67
N PRO A 23 3.95 10.30 4.65
CA PRO A 23 5.04 9.39 4.35
C PRO A 23 4.49 8.22 3.52
N PRO A 24 5.09 7.89 2.37
CA PRO A 24 4.67 6.71 1.62
C PRO A 24 4.86 5.50 2.55
N VAL A 25 3.83 4.66 2.69
CA VAL A 25 4.00 3.44 3.49
C VAL A 25 5.08 2.59 2.81
N PRO A 26 6.11 2.14 3.55
CA PRO A 26 7.22 1.38 2.98
C PRO A 26 6.73 0.27 2.06
N GLU A 27 7.37 0.15 0.91
CA GLU A 27 7.06 -0.85 -0.11
C GLU A 27 8.20 -1.84 -0.22
N THR A 28 7.84 -3.13 -0.31
CA THR A 28 8.84 -4.18 -0.47
C THR A 28 9.38 -4.17 -1.91
N THR A 29 10.71 -4.22 -2.04
CA THR A 29 11.42 -4.29 -3.34
C THR A 29 12.28 -5.53 -3.48
N VAL A 30 12.73 -6.12 -2.36
CA VAL A 30 13.55 -7.33 -2.35
C VAL A 30 12.66 -8.56 -2.55
N GLY A 31 13.08 -9.48 -3.40
CA GLY A 31 12.36 -10.74 -3.65
C GLY A 31 11.08 -10.59 -4.47
N VAL A 32 10.78 -9.39 -5.00
CA VAL A 32 9.67 -9.16 -5.92
C VAL A 32 9.97 -9.89 -7.23
N ILE A 33 9.13 -10.86 -7.59
CA ILE A 33 9.25 -11.63 -8.84
C ILE A 33 8.25 -11.17 -9.90
N GLU A 34 7.16 -10.50 -9.48
CA GLU A 34 6.21 -9.87 -10.38
C GLU A 34 5.49 -8.70 -9.72
N GLU A 35 5.15 -7.69 -10.51
CA GLU A 35 4.24 -6.61 -10.12
C GLU A 35 3.17 -6.46 -11.22
N VAL A 36 1.91 -6.36 -10.80
CA VAL A 36 0.76 -6.06 -11.65
C VAL A 36 0.03 -4.84 -11.12
N SER A 37 -0.58 -4.06 -12.00
CA SER A 37 -1.26 -2.81 -11.67
C SER A 37 -2.66 -2.76 -12.28
N ASN A 38 -3.55 -1.99 -11.66
CA ASN A 38 -4.93 -1.78 -12.08
C ASN A 38 -5.71 -3.09 -12.27
N ILE A 39 -5.52 -4.02 -11.34
CA ILE A 39 -6.23 -5.30 -11.34
C ILE A 39 -7.63 -5.14 -10.76
N LYS A 40 -8.53 -6.06 -11.11
CA LYS A 40 -9.83 -6.14 -10.46
C LYS A 40 -9.63 -6.68 -9.04
N ALA A 41 -10.09 -5.92 -8.04
CA ALA A 41 -9.96 -6.27 -6.63
C ALA A 41 -11.33 -6.10 -5.93
N PHE A 42 -11.52 -6.79 -4.82
CA PHE A 42 -12.68 -6.62 -3.95
C PHE A 42 -12.24 -6.25 -2.53
N PRO A 43 -12.80 -5.18 -1.91
CA PRO A 43 -13.70 -4.20 -2.51
C PRO A 43 -13.03 -3.44 -3.67
N ASP A 44 -13.83 -2.71 -4.46
CA ASP A 44 -13.30 -1.92 -5.58
C ASP A 44 -12.30 -0.88 -5.09
N THR A 45 -11.17 -0.79 -5.79
CA THR A 45 -10.07 0.13 -5.48
C THR A 45 -9.61 0.84 -6.73
N GLN A 46 -9.09 2.06 -6.56
CA GLN A 46 -8.45 2.85 -7.61
C GLN A 46 -6.93 2.75 -7.52
N ASN A 47 -6.26 2.85 -8.66
CA ASN A 47 -4.79 2.88 -8.77
C ASN A 47 -4.10 1.79 -7.96
N ASN A 48 -4.69 0.58 -7.97
CA ASN A 48 -4.18 -0.52 -7.18
C ASN A 48 -2.99 -1.21 -7.86
N LYS A 49 -2.19 -1.89 -7.06
CA LYS A 49 -1.11 -2.76 -7.52
C LYS A 49 -0.96 -3.93 -6.57
N ALA A 50 -0.44 -5.03 -7.10
CA ALA A 50 -0.11 -6.22 -6.34
C ALA A 50 1.30 -6.67 -6.72
N LYS A 51 2.12 -6.95 -5.72
CA LYS A 51 3.45 -7.53 -5.89
C LYS A 51 3.46 -8.96 -5.41
N LEU A 52 3.98 -9.87 -6.23
CA LEU A 52 4.29 -11.23 -5.82
C LEU A 52 5.74 -11.30 -5.36
N ILE A 53 5.95 -11.68 -4.11
CA ILE A 53 7.26 -11.66 -3.44
C ILE A 53 7.59 -13.08 -3.00
N LYS A 54 8.75 -13.60 -3.42
CA LYS A 54 9.26 -14.91 -2.99
C LYS A 54 10.06 -14.77 -1.69
N LEU A 55 9.65 -15.51 -0.66
CA LEU A 55 10.23 -15.50 0.68
C LEU A 55 10.65 -16.91 1.10
N GLY A 56 11.80 -17.38 0.59
CA GLY A 56 12.29 -18.72 0.93
C GLY A 56 11.34 -19.83 0.43
N ASP A 57 10.65 -20.49 1.34
CA ASP A 57 9.74 -21.60 1.04
C ASP A 57 8.26 -21.20 0.87
N HIS A 58 7.95 -19.91 0.99
CA HIS A 58 6.61 -19.34 0.83
C HIS A 58 6.66 -18.06 -0.01
N CYS A 59 5.49 -17.46 -0.26
CA CYS A 59 5.36 -16.19 -0.94
C CYS A 59 4.46 -15.22 -0.17
N ASN A 60 4.58 -13.94 -0.48
CA ASN A 60 3.66 -12.89 -0.05
C ASN A 60 3.11 -12.16 -1.27
N ILE A 61 1.80 -11.95 -1.30
CA ILE A 61 1.22 -10.91 -2.15
C ILE A 61 1.07 -9.64 -1.32
N GLU A 62 1.81 -8.60 -1.70
CA GLU A 62 1.65 -7.25 -1.16
C GLU A 62 0.70 -6.48 -2.09
N PHE A 63 -0.53 -6.28 -1.66
CA PHE A 63 -1.52 -5.48 -2.39
C PHE A 63 -1.57 -4.07 -1.82
N THR A 64 -1.71 -3.06 -2.68
CA THR A 64 -2.05 -1.71 -2.28
C THR A 64 -3.15 -1.16 -3.16
N GLY A 65 -4.14 -0.48 -2.56
CA GLY A 65 -5.24 0.12 -3.31
C GLY A 65 -5.78 1.37 -2.61
N ILE A 66 -6.29 2.31 -3.41
CA ILE A 66 -6.94 3.53 -2.91
C ILE A 66 -8.46 3.28 -2.84
N MET A 67 -9.05 3.56 -1.69
CA MET A 67 -10.48 3.52 -1.42
C MET A 67 -10.94 4.90 -0.93
N ASP A 68 -12.26 5.12 -0.86
CA ASP A 68 -12.81 6.36 -0.32
C ASP A 68 -12.38 6.63 1.13
N ALA A 69 -12.26 5.56 1.92
CA ALA A 69 -11.85 5.61 3.33
C ALA A 69 -10.34 5.89 3.51
N GLY A 70 -9.52 5.74 2.47
CA GLY A 70 -8.06 5.88 2.56
C GLY A 70 -7.33 4.86 1.70
N ARG A 71 -6.08 4.57 2.04
CA ARG A 71 -5.26 3.60 1.31
C ARG A 71 -5.14 2.30 2.10
N ALA A 72 -5.48 1.19 1.46
CA ALA A 72 -5.21 -0.15 1.98
C ALA A 72 -3.84 -0.62 1.54
N ARG A 73 -3.16 -1.33 2.44
CA ARG A 73 -2.07 -2.25 2.15
C ARG A 73 -2.44 -3.60 2.75
N GLU A 74 -2.40 -4.64 1.94
CA GLU A 74 -2.67 -6.00 2.40
C GLU A 74 -1.45 -6.87 2.18
N ASN A 75 -1.28 -7.84 3.08
CA ASN A 75 -0.30 -8.90 2.92
C ASN A 75 -1.04 -10.23 2.94
N TRP A 76 -0.69 -11.10 2.02
CA TRP A 76 -1.25 -12.44 1.85
C TRP A 76 -0.09 -13.42 1.77
N VAL A 77 0.27 -14.02 2.90
CA VAL A 77 1.39 -14.96 2.99
C VAL A 77 0.86 -16.37 2.73
N PHE A 78 1.48 -17.10 1.80
CA PHE A 78 0.94 -18.36 1.33
C PHE A 78 2.01 -19.31 0.80
N LYS A 79 1.65 -20.60 0.71
CA LYS A 79 2.39 -21.64 0.00
C LYS A 79 1.43 -22.47 -0.85
N GLY A 80 1.66 -22.51 -2.16
CA GLY A 80 0.74 -23.08 -3.15
C GLY A 80 -0.66 -22.43 -3.08
N ASN A 81 -1.67 -23.22 -2.73
CA ASN A 81 -3.05 -22.74 -2.52
C ASN A 81 -3.38 -22.45 -1.05
N THR A 82 -2.43 -22.61 -0.13
CA THR A 82 -2.69 -22.51 1.31
C THR A 82 -2.27 -21.15 1.85
N LEU A 83 -3.22 -20.39 2.39
CA LEU A 83 -2.94 -19.19 3.17
C LEU A 83 -2.30 -19.56 4.52
N ILE A 84 -1.19 -18.90 4.84
CA ILE A 84 -0.48 -19.00 6.12
C ILE A 84 -0.89 -17.84 7.03
N SER A 85 -0.96 -16.62 6.47
CA SER A 85 -1.49 -15.45 7.14
C SER A 85 -2.01 -14.43 6.14
N ALA A 86 -2.98 -13.62 6.56
CA ALA A 86 -3.46 -12.53 5.73
C ALA A 86 -3.99 -11.38 6.59
N GLY A 87 -3.85 -10.16 6.11
CA GLY A 87 -4.37 -9.00 6.81
C GLY A 87 -4.18 -7.70 6.04
N THR A 88 -4.82 -6.66 6.55
CA THR A 88 -4.85 -5.34 5.96
C THR A 88 -4.40 -4.29 6.97
N VAL A 89 -3.76 -3.25 6.45
CA VAL A 89 -3.53 -1.98 7.11
C VAL A 89 -4.20 -0.91 6.27
N ILE A 90 -5.13 -0.17 6.88
CA ILE A 90 -5.78 0.97 6.25
C ILE A 90 -5.20 2.23 6.89
N VAL A 91 -4.67 3.10 6.04
CA VAL A 91 -4.28 4.47 6.43
C VAL A 91 -5.35 5.41 5.91
N ALA A 92 -6.12 5.98 6.83
CA ALA A 92 -7.16 6.94 6.53
C ALA A 92 -6.59 8.27 6.02
N LYS A 93 -7.43 9.09 5.39
CA LYS A 93 -7.03 10.39 4.83
C LYS A 93 -6.52 11.37 5.88
N ASP A 94 -6.96 11.23 7.12
CA ASP A 94 -6.51 12.03 8.28
C ASP A 94 -5.19 11.55 8.88
N GLY A 95 -4.59 10.48 8.34
CA GLY A 95 -3.33 9.89 8.80
C GLY A 95 -3.49 8.80 9.86
N THR A 96 -4.70 8.56 10.37
CA THR A 96 -4.96 7.47 11.32
C THR A 96 -4.77 6.12 10.63
N SER A 97 -4.11 5.18 11.30
CA SER A 97 -3.93 3.81 10.80
C SER A 97 -4.72 2.80 11.63
N SER A 98 -5.26 1.79 10.95
CA SER A 98 -5.87 0.63 11.58
C SER A 98 -5.36 -0.64 10.90
N ALA A 99 -5.27 -1.73 11.66
CA ALA A 99 -4.83 -3.02 11.16
C ALA A 99 -5.84 -4.10 11.53
N LYS A 100 -6.05 -5.06 10.62
CA LYS A 100 -6.95 -6.19 10.83
C LYS A 100 -6.36 -7.45 10.20
N SER A 101 -6.34 -8.53 10.98
CA SER A 101 -6.09 -9.88 10.45
C SER A 101 -7.37 -10.44 9.85
N PHE A 102 -7.24 -11.16 8.73
CA PHE A 102 -8.36 -11.85 8.10
C PHE A 102 -8.56 -13.24 8.74
N ASP A 103 -9.81 -13.69 8.77
CA ASP A 103 -10.12 -15.08 9.11
C ASP A 103 -9.78 -15.95 7.90
N LEU A 104 -8.77 -16.82 8.07
CA LEU A 104 -8.29 -17.66 6.98
C LEU A 104 -9.28 -18.78 6.60
N TYR A 105 -10.29 -19.06 7.43
CA TYR A 105 -11.32 -20.06 7.11
C TYR A 105 -12.56 -19.43 6.47
N ASP A 106 -12.62 -18.10 6.41
CA ASP A 106 -13.69 -17.41 5.73
C ASP A 106 -13.63 -17.65 4.22
N LYS A 107 -14.78 -18.04 3.65
CA LYS A 107 -14.89 -18.39 2.24
C LYS A 107 -14.61 -17.21 1.31
N GLN A 108 -14.98 -16.01 1.72
CA GLN A 108 -14.76 -14.80 0.94
C GLN A 108 -13.29 -14.40 0.97
N VAL A 109 -12.62 -14.52 2.12
CA VAL A 109 -11.16 -14.31 2.23
C VAL A 109 -10.39 -15.27 1.32
N GLN A 110 -10.75 -16.56 1.34
CA GLN A 110 -10.16 -17.56 0.45
C GLN A 110 -10.39 -17.25 -1.04
N ALA A 111 -11.61 -16.87 -1.41
CA ALA A 111 -11.94 -16.49 -2.79
C ALA A 111 -11.17 -15.24 -3.24
N ASN A 112 -11.05 -14.23 -2.39
CA ASN A 112 -10.30 -13.02 -2.67
C ASN A 112 -8.81 -13.31 -2.87
N PHE A 113 -8.21 -14.15 -2.03
CA PHE A 113 -6.83 -14.59 -2.18
C PHE A 113 -6.59 -15.25 -3.54
N LEU A 114 -7.42 -16.23 -3.91
CA LEU A 114 -7.29 -16.93 -5.19
C LEU A 114 -7.45 -15.95 -6.37
N SER A 115 -8.47 -15.09 -6.32
CA SER A 115 -8.70 -14.07 -7.34
C SER A 115 -7.52 -13.10 -7.45
N LEU A 116 -6.89 -12.73 -6.34
CA LEU A 116 -5.73 -11.84 -6.33
C LEU A 116 -4.52 -12.53 -6.95
N ARG A 117 -4.24 -13.76 -6.53
CA ARG A 117 -3.13 -14.57 -7.02
C ARG A 117 -3.22 -14.87 -8.52
N ASP A 118 -4.43 -15.07 -9.03
CA ASP A 118 -4.66 -15.40 -10.44
C ASP A 118 -4.38 -14.22 -11.40
N ASN A 119 -4.07 -13.02 -10.87
CA ASN A 119 -3.57 -11.90 -11.70
C ASN A 119 -2.09 -12.03 -12.08
N PHE A 120 -1.33 -12.91 -11.43
CA PHE A 120 0.09 -13.11 -11.72
C PHE A 120 0.31 -14.19 -12.78
N LYS A 121 1.46 -14.16 -13.45
CA LYS A 121 1.85 -15.19 -14.41
C LYS A 121 1.98 -16.55 -13.74
N LYS A 122 1.50 -17.59 -14.41
CA LYS A 122 1.47 -18.97 -13.87
C LYS A 122 2.86 -19.47 -13.49
N GLU A 123 3.87 -19.16 -14.29
CA GLU A 123 5.26 -19.53 -14.02
C GLU A 123 5.83 -18.89 -12.74
N ASN A 124 5.39 -17.67 -12.41
CA ASN A 124 5.81 -16.98 -11.19
C ASN A 124 5.05 -17.51 -9.97
N VAL A 125 3.77 -17.82 -10.12
CA VAL A 125 2.97 -18.48 -9.08
C VAL A 125 3.51 -19.88 -8.77
N ALA A 126 4.01 -20.62 -9.77
CA ALA A 126 4.61 -21.94 -9.57
C ALA A 126 5.87 -21.89 -8.67
N ALA A 127 6.59 -20.76 -8.61
CA ALA A 127 7.70 -20.57 -7.67
C ALA A 127 7.24 -20.49 -6.20
N CYS A 128 5.93 -20.40 -5.94
CA CYS A 128 5.33 -20.31 -4.62
C CYS A 128 4.73 -21.62 -4.10
N GLU A 129 4.85 -22.73 -4.85
CA GLU A 129 4.43 -24.07 -4.41
C GLU A 129 5.38 -24.72 -3.38
#